data_AF-A0AAN8GJH3-F1
#
_entry.id   AF-A0AAN8GJH3-F1
#
_cell.length_a   1.000
_cell.length_b   1.000
_cell.length_c   1.000
_cell.angle_alpha   90.00
_cell.angle_beta   90.00
_cell.angle_gamma   90.00
#
_symmetry.space_group_name_H-M   'P 1'
#
loop_
_entity.id
_entity.type
_entity.pdbx_description
1 polymer ?
#
loop_
_entity_poly.entity_id
_entity_poly.type
_entity_poly.pdbx_seq_one_letter_code
_entity_poly.pdbx_strand_id
1 'polypeptide(L)'
;MANVSPVILSDEESEELQEADPPNLEHQLDQFREQWQQELSKNKGQVSNNQALKPKFVSIEEEATSLFIQGAQAEQNGELYVAIGFYKKAIQLVPDIESRIDFRKMRTPRDRQDSECSVESKTDEDEDLLLHLQNLSVDKHAICEPKLEQNSTHISELPIEVIMYILKWVVSSELDTRSLEMFSQVCHGFYLCARDEELWKLICHKIWGQNCGKLKKYGCWRKMYIDRPHVLFNGCYISKSTYYRTGEKSLDGFYRPYHVVEYYRFIRMYPDGVILMTCSPDDPQMVLPKLRYKSNNVTGLLKGHYRLTGNKITAEMTRSKTNETGYYKYKRRQVNNHNQIDVTYFVELEVNSGGKGIHNILNWSKYSIATIRSGNKENVSDVDLNKQSFPPMIFSRVKSFCDQSEQLLV
;
A
#
# COMPACT_ATOMS: atom_id res chain seq x y z
N MET A 1 4.31 -53.90 -56.24
CA MET A 1 4.50 -54.93 -55.20
C MET A 1 3.89 -54.34 -53.92
N ALA A 2 2.57 -54.35 -53.78
CA ALA A 2 1.74 -55.46 -53.26
C ALA A 2 1.87 -55.59 -51.72
N ASN A 3 0.81 -55.67 -50.90
CA ASN A 3 -0.67 -55.59 -51.05
C ASN A 3 -1.28 -55.50 -49.60
N VAL A 4 -2.48 -55.01 -49.24
CA VAL A 4 -3.71 -54.51 -49.92
C VAL A 4 -4.35 -53.38 -49.07
N SER A 5 -5.08 -52.43 -49.69
CA SER A 5 -6.26 -51.74 -49.12
C SER A 5 -7.43 -51.92 -50.11
N PRO A 6 -8.73 -51.74 -49.77
CA PRO A 6 -9.42 -51.68 -48.47
C PRO A 6 -10.54 -52.76 -48.39
N VAL A 7 -11.47 -52.67 -47.42
CA VAL A 7 -12.84 -53.21 -47.58
C VAL A 7 -13.86 -52.18 -47.10
N ILE A 8 -14.73 -51.76 -48.02
CA ILE A 8 -16.04 -51.15 -47.75
C ILE A 8 -17.05 -52.26 -47.99
N LEU A 9 -18.01 -52.45 -47.09
CA LEU A 9 -19.29 -53.10 -47.38
C LEU A 9 -20.40 -52.35 -46.65
N SER A 10 -21.52 -52.20 -47.35
CA SER A 10 -22.64 -51.33 -47.05
C SER A 10 -23.92 -52.13 -46.79
N ASP A 11 -24.83 -51.51 -46.03
CA ASP A 11 -26.30 -51.61 -46.09
C ASP A 11 -26.99 -53.00 -46.04
N GLU A 12 -27.72 -53.23 -44.93
CA GLU A 12 -28.94 -54.03 -44.72
C GLU A 12 -29.17 -54.05 -43.18
N GLU A 13 -30.32 -53.78 -42.56
CA GLU A 13 -31.71 -53.52 -42.99
C GLU A 13 -32.36 -52.37 -42.16
N SER A 14 -33.53 -51.90 -42.61
CA SER A 14 -34.35 -50.87 -41.95
C SER A 14 -35.33 -51.48 -40.94
N GLU A 15 -35.39 -50.97 -39.71
CA GLU A 15 -36.59 -51.06 -38.87
C GLU A 15 -37.03 -49.67 -38.39
N GLU A 16 -38.17 -49.21 -38.89
CA GLU A 16 -38.86 -48.02 -38.40
C GLU A 16 -39.48 -48.32 -37.02
N LEU A 17 -38.91 -47.77 -35.94
CA LEU A 17 -39.59 -47.75 -34.65
C LEU A 17 -40.41 -46.48 -34.49
N GLN A 18 -41.73 -46.67 -34.56
CA GLN A 18 -42.76 -45.64 -34.53
C GLN A 18 -42.77 -44.83 -33.23
N GLU A 19 -43.22 -43.59 -33.32
CA GLU A 19 -43.55 -42.73 -32.18
C GLU A 19 -44.57 -43.41 -31.26
N ALA A 20 -44.29 -43.42 -29.97
CA ALA A 20 -45.25 -43.73 -28.93
C ALA A 20 -45.20 -42.59 -27.89
N ASP A 21 -46.04 -41.58 -28.09
CA ASP A 21 -46.23 -40.49 -27.13
C ASP A 21 -46.58 -41.07 -25.74
N PRO A 22 -45.81 -40.77 -24.68
CA PRO A 22 -46.20 -41.16 -23.33
C PRO A 22 -47.30 -40.21 -22.83
N PRO A 23 -48.56 -40.65 -22.68
CA PRO A 23 -49.61 -39.78 -22.19
C PRO A 23 -49.40 -39.46 -20.71
N ASN A 24 -49.99 -38.34 -20.26
CA ASN A 24 -50.31 -38.07 -18.86
C ASN A 24 -49.18 -37.68 -17.89
N LEU A 25 -48.01 -37.22 -18.33
CA LEU A 25 -47.06 -36.57 -17.41
C LEU A 25 -47.64 -35.27 -16.80
N GLU A 26 -48.28 -34.45 -17.63
CA GLU A 26 -48.88 -33.16 -17.20
C GLU A 26 -50.03 -33.38 -16.21
N HIS A 27 -50.92 -34.34 -16.48
CA HIS A 27 -52.00 -34.73 -15.58
C HIS A 27 -51.50 -35.32 -14.24
N GLN A 28 -50.37 -36.05 -14.23
CA GLN A 28 -49.74 -36.50 -12.99
C GLN A 28 -49.18 -35.33 -12.16
N LEU A 29 -48.60 -34.33 -12.82
CA LEU A 29 -48.10 -33.12 -12.16
C LEU A 29 -49.23 -32.26 -11.58
N ASP A 30 -50.36 -32.16 -12.27
CA ASP A 30 -51.51 -31.41 -11.76
C ASP A 30 -52.22 -32.16 -10.61
N GLN A 31 -52.36 -33.49 -10.69
CA GLN A 31 -52.82 -34.29 -9.54
C GLN A 31 -51.90 -34.14 -8.32
N PHE A 32 -50.58 -34.08 -8.53
CA PHE A 32 -49.62 -33.83 -7.45
C PHE A 32 -49.78 -32.43 -6.85
N ARG A 33 -49.99 -31.40 -7.68
CA ARG A 33 -50.23 -30.01 -7.23
C ARG A 33 -51.53 -29.89 -6.43
N GLU A 34 -52.61 -30.53 -6.85
CA GLU A 34 -53.86 -30.56 -6.10
C GLU A 34 -53.72 -31.27 -4.76
N GLN A 35 -53.06 -32.44 -4.72
CA GLN A 35 -52.78 -33.15 -3.48
C GLN A 35 -51.95 -32.29 -2.51
N TRP A 36 -50.91 -31.62 -3.00
CA TRP A 36 -50.06 -30.75 -2.18
C TRP A 36 -50.80 -29.51 -1.65
N GLN A 37 -51.70 -28.91 -2.44
CA GLN A 37 -52.57 -27.83 -1.95
C GLN A 37 -53.60 -28.32 -0.91
N GLN A 38 -54.09 -29.55 -1.03
CA GLN A 38 -54.94 -30.18 -0.02
C GLN A 38 -54.19 -30.51 1.28
N GLU A 39 -52.90 -30.88 1.20
CA GLU A 39 -52.05 -31.04 2.39
C GLU A 39 -51.78 -29.69 3.09
N LEU A 40 -51.40 -28.65 2.34
CA LEU A 40 -51.14 -27.32 2.90
C LEU A 40 -52.39 -26.69 3.53
N SER A 41 -53.58 -26.95 3.00
CA SER A 41 -54.84 -26.48 3.59
C SER A 41 -55.23 -27.28 4.84
N LYS A 42 -55.04 -28.61 4.86
CA LYS A 42 -55.19 -29.43 6.09
C LYS A 42 -54.22 -28.98 7.20
N ASN A 43 -52.98 -28.66 6.86
CA ASN A 43 -51.95 -28.29 7.85
C ASN A 43 -52.11 -26.87 8.43
N LYS A 44 -52.98 -26.02 7.86
CA LYS A 44 -53.39 -24.74 8.47
C LYS A 44 -54.51 -24.87 9.51
N GLY A 45 -55.11 -26.06 9.65
CA GLY A 45 -56.25 -26.31 10.55
C GLY A 45 -55.91 -26.62 12.01
N GLN A 46 -54.63 -26.75 12.38
CA GLN A 46 -54.21 -27.09 13.75
C GLN A 46 -53.17 -26.13 14.33
N VAL A 47 -53.57 -24.87 14.55
CA VAL A 47 -52.87 -23.97 15.48
C VAL A 47 -53.85 -23.54 16.57
N SER A 48 -53.90 -24.32 17.65
CA SER A 48 -54.61 -23.98 18.89
C SER A 48 -53.94 -24.71 20.05
N ASN A 49 -53.32 -23.94 20.94
CA ASN A 49 -52.73 -24.33 22.23
C ASN A 49 -51.84 -25.58 22.27
N ASN A 50 -50.52 -25.38 22.44
CA ASN A 50 -49.92 -25.56 23.79
C ASN A 50 -48.44 -25.13 23.85
N GLN A 51 -48.02 -24.74 25.06
CA GLN A 51 -46.61 -24.60 25.42
C GLN A 51 -45.99 -25.99 25.63
N ALA A 52 -44.87 -26.32 24.96
CA ALA A 52 -43.74 -27.09 25.50
C ALA A 52 -42.70 -27.44 24.42
N LEU A 53 -41.41 -27.38 24.82
CA LEU A 53 -40.29 -28.22 24.34
C LEU A 53 -40.10 -28.37 22.81
N LYS A 54 -39.32 -27.47 22.21
CA LYS A 54 -38.67 -27.76 20.91
C LYS A 54 -37.42 -28.66 21.14
N PRO A 55 -37.25 -29.76 20.38
CA PRO A 55 -36.00 -30.51 20.37
C PRO A 55 -34.88 -29.71 19.68
N LYS A 56 -33.63 -29.95 20.06
CA LYS A 56 -32.45 -29.36 19.40
C LYS A 56 -32.26 -29.96 18.00
N PHE A 57 -32.87 -29.35 16.99
CA PHE A 57 -32.27 -29.35 15.65
C PHE A 57 -31.08 -28.38 15.69
N VAL A 58 -29.86 -28.90 15.53
CA VAL A 58 -28.69 -28.07 15.24
C VAL A 58 -28.96 -27.38 13.90
N SER A 59 -28.80 -26.05 13.85
CA SER A 59 -28.99 -25.35 12.58
C SER A 59 -27.88 -25.75 11.61
N ILE A 60 -28.21 -25.90 10.33
CA ILE A 60 -27.20 -26.12 9.26
C ILE A 60 -26.13 -24.99 9.29
N GLU A 61 -26.52 -23.80 9.74
CA GLU A 61 -25.62 -22.66 9.96
C GLU A 61 -24.67 -22.85 11.15
N GLU A 62 -25.09 -23.53 12.22
CA GLU A 62 -24.21 -23.86 13.37
C GLU A 62 -23.17 -24.90 12.97
N GLU A 63 -23.54 -25.87 12.14
CA GLU A 63 -22.60 -26.86 11.58
C GLU A 63 -21.61 -26.17 10.62
N ALA A 64 -22.09 -25.35 9.68
CA ALA A 64 -21.26 -24.61 8.74
C ALA A 64 -20.27 -23.65 9.43
N THR A 65 -20.72 -22.91 10.45
CA THR A 65 -19.83 -22.04 11.24
C THR A 65 -18.79 -22.85 12.02
N SER A 66 -19.15 -24.02 12.59
CA SER A 66 -18.19 -24.87 13.28
C SER A 66 -17.07 -25.39 12.37
N LEU A 67 -17.42 -25.81 11.14
CA LEU A 67 -16.46 -26.26 10.12
C LEU A 67 -15.56 -25.10 9.66
N PHE A 68 -16.12 -23.90 9.51
CA PHE A 68 -15.34 -22.71 9.15
C PHE A 68 -14.33 -22.32 10.25
N ILE A 69 -14.72 -22.40 11.54
CA ILE A 69 -13.80 -22.20 12.67
C ILE A 69 -12.65 -23.21 12.66
N GLN A 70 -12.93 -24.49 12.36
CA GLN A 70 -11.90 -25.52 12.24
C GLN A 70 -10.94 -25.26 11.07
N GLY A 71 -11.44 -24.76 9.94
CA GLY A 71 -10.62 -24.31 8.81
C GLY A 71 -9.64 -23.20 9.22
N ALA A 72 -10.13 -22.17 9.91
CA ALA A 72 -9.30 -21.05 10.39
C ALA A 72 -8.25 -21.48 11.42
N GLN A 73 -8.55 -22.45 12.28
CA GLN A 73 -7.55 -23.02 13.21
C GLN A 73 -6.49 -23.85 12.49
N ALA A 74 -6.85 -24.66 11.50
CA ALA A 74 -5.90 -25.40 10.68
C ALA A 74 -4.98 -24.46 9.88
N GLU A 75 -5.52 -23.35 9.38
CA GLU A 75 -4.75 -22.29 8.70
C GLU A 75 -3.76 -21.60 9.66
N GLN A 76 -4.18 -21.25 10.88
CA GLN A 76 -3.28 -20.71 11.93
C GLN A 76 -2.16 -21.69 12.31
N ASN A 77 -2.43 -23.00 12.29
CA ASN A 77 -1.44 -24.04 12.54
C ASN A 77 -0.53 -24.35 11.31
N GLY A 78 -0.77 -23.73 10.16
CA GLY A 78 -0.02 -23.95 8.92
C GLY A 78 -0.47 -25.16 8.08
N GLU A 79 -1.53 -25.85 8.47
CA GLU A 79 -2.08 -27.05 7.79
C GLU A 79 -3.02 -26.67 6.62
N LEU A 80 -2.49 -25.89 5.67
CA LEU A 80 -3.25 -25.30 4.55
C LEU A 80 -4.11 -26.30 3.76
N TYR A 81 -3.61 -27.52 3.54
CA TYR A 81 -4.36 -28.56 2.81
C TYR A 81 -5.61 -29.03 3.57
N VAL A 82 -5.50 -29.14 4.90
CA VAL A 82 -6.60 -29.52 5.79
C VAL A 82 -7.62 -28.39 5.91
N ALA A 83 -7.15 -27.14 6.04
CA ALA A 83 -7.98 -25.93 6.07
C ALA A 83 -8.90 -25.82 4.83
N ILE A 84 -8.36 -26.03 3.62
CA ILE A 84 -9.13 -26.03 2.37
C ILE A 84 -10.25 -27.09 2.39
N GLY A 85 -10.00 -28.26 3.00
CA GLY A 85 -11.02 -29.30 3.15
C GLY A 85 -12.19 -28.88 4.04
N PHE A 86 -11.91 -28.16 5.13
CA PHE A 86 -12.93 -27.62 6.02
C PHE A 86 -13.73 -26.46 5.40
N TYR A 87 -13.04 -25.49 4.78
CA TYR A 87 -13.71 -24.37 4.09
C TYR A 87 -14.64 -24.84 2.97
N LYS A 88 -14.23 -25.83 2.16
CA LYS A 88 -15.10 -26.42 1.13
C LYS A 88 -16.38 -27.03 1.70
N LYS A 89 -16.31 -27.73 2.84
CA LYS A 89 -17.49 -28.28 3.51
C LYS A 89 -18.41 -27.18 4.07
N ALA A 90 -17.84 -26.14 4.68
CA ALA A 90 -18.63 -25.01 5.18
C ALA A 90 -19.40 -24.28 4.06
N ILE A 91 -18.74 -24.03 2.92
CA ILE A 91 -19.34 -23.39 1.74
C ILE A 91 -20.41 -24.27 1.09
N GLN A 92 -20.25 -25.59 1.11
CA GLN A 92 -21.27 -26.54 0.62
C GLN A 92 -22.57 -26.52 1.45
N LEU A 93 -22.48 -26.24 2.76
CA LEU A 93 -23.64 -26.10 3.64
C LEU A 93 -24.28 -24.71 3.52
N VAL A 94 -23.47 -23.65 3.49
CA VAL A 94 -23.93 -22.25 3.42
C VAL A 94 -23.09 -21.46 2.39
N PRO A 95 -23.58 -21.28 1.15
CA PRO A 95 -22.89 -20.54 0.10
C PRO A 95 -22.96 -19.03 0.34
N ASP A 96 -22.03 -18.53 1.17
CA ASP A 96 -21.75 -17.14 1.59
C ASP A 96 -21.27 -17.07 3.06
N ILE A 97 -21.01 -18.21 3.71
CA ILE A 97 -20.64 -18.35 5.13
C ILE A 97 -19.56 -17.35 5.60
N GLU A 98 -18.58 -17.03 4.75
CA GLU A 98 -17.54 -16.02 5.00
C GLU A 98 -18.10 -14.64 5.32
N SER A 99 -19.21 -14.24 4.69
CA SER A 99 -19.85 -12.93 4.92
C SER A 99 -20.69 -12.86 6.19
N ARG A 100 -21.12 -14.01 6.72
CA ARG A 100 -21.99 -14.12 7.91
C ARG A 100 -21.21 -14.27 9.21
N ILE A 101 -19.91 -14.57 9.14
CA ILE A 101 -19.05 -14.81 10.29
C ILE A 101 -18.41 -13.50 10.78
N ASP A 102 -18.57 -13.20 12.06
CA ASP A 102 -17.86 -12.10 12.72
C ASP A 102 -16.40 -12.48 13.03
N PHE A 103 -15.52 -12.24 12.06
CA PHE A 103 -14.07 -12.47 12.17
C PHE A 103 -13.41 -11.78 13.37
N ARG A 104 -14.04 -10.80 14.04
CA ARG A 104 -13.50 -10.16 15.25
C ARG A 104 -13.38 -11.17 16.41
N LYS A 105 -14.24 -12.20 16.44
CA LYS A 105 -14.25 -13.25 17.47
C LYS A 105 -13.21 -14.36 17.24
N MET A 106 -12.64 -14.44 16.03
CA MET A 106 -11.68 -15.49 15.63
C MET A 106 -10.21 -15.10 15.83
N ARG A 107 -9.92 -13.82 16.09
CA ARG A 107 -8.54 -13.34 16.28
C ARG A 107 -8.06 -13.66 17.69
N THR A 108 -7.02 -14.49 17.81
CA THR A 108 -6.38 -14.72 19.10
C THR A 108 -5.55 -13.48 19.51
N PRO A 109 -5.28 -13.25 20.81
CA PRO A 109 -4.53 -12.06 21.24
C PRO A 109 -3.08 -11.98 20.76
N ARG A 110 -2.53 -13.05 20.14
CA ARG A 110 -1.11 -13.14 19.77
C ARG A 110 -0.75 -12.45 18.44
N ASP A 111 -1.69 -12.29 17.51
CA ASP A 111 -1.44 -11.65 16.21
C ASP A 111 -1.38 -10.11 16.26
N ARG A 112 -1.18 -9.53 17.46
CA ARG A 112 -1.11 -8.08 17.67
C ARG A 112 0.25 -7.45 17.32
N GLN A 113 1.29 -8.23 17.01
CA GLN A 113 2.67 -7.71 16.97
C GLN A 113 3.19 -7.13 15.64
N ASP A 114 2.52 -7.33 14.50
CA ASP A 114 2.99 -6.81 13.19
C ASP A 114 1.96 -5.93 12.44
N SER A 115 1.01 -5.32 13.14
CA SER A 115 0.05 -4.36 12.54
C SER A 115 -0.01 -3.03 13.30
N GLU A 116 1.13 -2.33 13.35
CA GLU A 116 1.18 -0.92 13.77
C GLU A 116 0.30 -0.03 12.88
N CYS A 117 -0.18 1.07 13.46
CA CYS A 117 -1.11 2.03 12.86
C CYS A 117 -2.51 1.45 12.55
N SER A 118 -3.29 1.23 13.60
CA SER A 118 -4.71 1.62 13.53
C SER A 118 -4.78 3.13 13.75
N VAL A 119 -5.03 3.90 12.70
CA VAL A 119 -5.55 5.27 12.86
C VAL A 119 -7.06 5.10 12.88
N GLU A 120 -7.61 4.99 14.08
CA GLU A 120 -9.06 5.02 14.24
C GLU A 120 -9.55 6.44 13.96
N SER A 121 -10.76 6.54 13.39
CA SER A 121 -11.36 7.82 13.02
C SER A 121 -11.60 8.64 14.27
N LYS A 122 -10.92 9.80 14.38
CA LYS A 122 -11.04 10.75 15.50
C LYS A 122 -12.50 10.90 15.92
N THR A 123 -12.79 10.51 17.14
CA THR A 123 -14.04 10.81 17.84
C THR A 123 -13.88 12.13 18.60
N ASP A 124 -14.99 12.80 18.95
CA ASP A 124 -14.89 14.04 19.75
C ASP A 124 -14.28 13.79 21.15
N GLU A 125 -14.36 12.54 21.64
CA GLU A 125 -13.71 12.06 22.87
C GLU A 125 -12.16 12.13 22.78
N ASP A 126 -11.59 11.98 21.58
CA ASP A 126 -10.13 12.05 21.38
C ASP A 126 -9.59 13.49 21.52
N GLU A 127 -10.33 14.53 21.11
CA GLU A 127 -9.88 15.92 21.31
C GLU A 127 -9.96 16.31 22.81
N ASP A 128 -10.93 15.79 23.56
CA ASP A 128 -11.04 15.99 25.01
C ASP A 128 -9.90 15.29 25.77
N LEU A 129 -9.54 14.06 25.37
CA LEU A 129 -8.37 13.34 25.92
C LEU A 129 -7.05 14.06 25.63
N LEU A 130 -6.88 14.65 24.44
CA LEU A 130 -5.69 15.44 24.09
C LEU A 130 -5.55 16.68 24.98
N LEU A 131 -6.66 17.40 25.19
CA LEU A 131 -6.72 18.56 26.08
C LEU A 131 -6.47 18.14 27.54
N HIS A 132 -7.06 17.04 28.00
CA HIS A 132 -6.83 16.50 29.33
C HIS A 132 -5.35 16.15 29.57
N LEU A 133 -4.70 15.45 28.63
CA LEU A 133 -3.27 15.13 28.69
C LEU A 133 -2.37 16.36 28.70
N GLN A 134 -2.77 17.44 28.02
CA GLN A 134 -2.04 18.71 28.01
C GLN A 134 -2.27 19.55 29.28
N ASN A 135 -3.45 19.42 29.90
CA ASN A 135 -3.85 20.10 31.14
C ASN A 135 -3.41 19.37 32.41
N LEU A 136 -2.99 18.09 32.32
CA LEU A 136 -2.23 17.41 33.36
C LEU A 136 -0.87 18.12 33.50
N SER A 137 -0.83 19.12 34.37
CA SER A 137 0.35 19.90 34.69
C SER A 137 1.49 18.98 35.15
N VAL A 138 2.71 19.22 34.64
CA VAL A 138 3.91 18.60 35.20
C VAL A 138 4.28 19.40 36.45
N ASP A 139 3.57 19.15 37.54
CA ASP A 139 3.81 19.78 38.86
C ASP A 139 5.17 19.39 39.49
N LYS A 140 5.98 18.60 38.76
CA LYS A 140 7.32 18.18 39.09
C LYS A 140 8.33 18.94 38.25
N HIS A 141 9.43 19.40 38.86
CA HIS A 141 10.52 20.06 38.14
C HIS A 141 11.27 19.14 37.14
N ALA A 142 10.97 17.84 37.12
CA ALA A 142 11.56 16.85 36.23
C ALA A 142 10.56 16.38 35.16
N ILE A 143 11.00 16.40 33.91
CA ILE A 143 10.21 16.02 32.71
C ILE A 143 9.88 14.52 32.70
N CYS A 144 10.74 13.71 33.32
CA CYS A 144 10.53 12.26 33.49
C CYS A 144 11.22 11.80 34.78
N GLU A 145 10.94 10.57 35.21
CA GLU A 145 11.54 9.96 36.40
C GLU A 145 12.09 8.58 36.04
N PRO A 146 13.25 8.16 36.59
CA PRO A 146 13.79 6.83 36.35
C PRO A 146 12.91 5.78 37.03
N LYS A 147 12.45 4.78 36.25
CA LYS A 147 11.63 3.66 36.77
C LYS A 147 12.44 2.65 37.60
N LEU A 148 13.75 2.62 37.40
CA LEU A 148 14.70 1.69 38.02
C LEU A 148 15.90 2.49 38.52
N GLU A 149 16.57 1.99 39.55
CA GLU A 149 17.85 2.57 40.00
C GLU A 149 18.90 2.48 38.88
N GLN A 150 19.71 3.53 38.74
CA GLN A 150 20.73 3.64 37.68
C GLN A 150 22.09 4.02 38.27
N ASN A 151 23.14 3.46 37.68
CA ASN A 151 24.54 3.75 38.06
C ASN A 151 25.12 4.97 37.32
N SER A 152 24.29 5.71 36.57
CA SER A 152 24.66 6.85 35.74
C SER A 152 23.58 7.93 35.84
N THR A 153 23.93 9.17 35.49
CA THR A 153 22.99 10.29 35.45
C THR A 153 21.82 10.00 34.50
N HIS A 154 20.60 10.32 34.94
CA HIS A 154 19.39 10.05 34.16
C HIS A 154 19.05 11.24 33.27
N ILE A 155 18.39 11.00 32.12
CA ILE A 155 18.01 12.04 31.16
C ILE A 155 17.10 13.13 31.77
N SER A 156 16.42 12.84 32.88
CA SER A 156 15.62 13.80 33.65
C SER A 156 16.41 14.93 34.30
N GLU A 157 17.72 14.79 34.46
CA GLU A 157 18.60 15.83 35.00
C GLU A 157 18.89 16.95 33.98
N LEU A 158 18.56 16.74 32.70
CA LEU A 158 18.75 17.75 31.66
C LEU A 158 17.67 18.85 31.75
N PRO A 159 18.05 20.14 31.69
CA PRO A 159 17.11 21.24 31.53
C PRO A 159 16.25 21.08 30.27
N ILE A 160 15.03 21.61 30.30
CA ILE A 160 14.07 21.48 29.20
C ILE A 160 14.63 22.05 27.89
N GLU A 161 15.40 23.13 27.97
CA GLU A 161 16.04 23.79 26.83
C GLU A 161 17.04 22.86 26.12
N VAL A 162 17.75 22.02 26.88
CA VAL A 162 18.69 21.02 26.35
C VAL A 162 17.92 19.89 25.65
N ILE A 163 16.81 19.43 26.24
CA ILE A 163 15.93 18.43 25.61
C ILE A 163 15.30 19.00 24.33
N MET A 164 14.83 20.24 24.33
CA MET A 164 14.32 20.91 23.12
C MET A 164 15.41 21.09 22.04
N TYR A 165 16.65 21.34 22.43
CA TYR A 165 17.80 21.36 21.52
C TYR A 165 18.09 19.97 20.92
N ILE A 166 18.01 18.91 21.73
CA ILE A 166 18.11 17.51 21.26
C ILE A 166 16.98 17.20 20.27
N LEU A 167 15.73 17.63 20.54
CA LEU A 167 14.62 17.40 19.60
C LEU A 167 14.80 18.10 18.25
N LYS A 168 15.43 19.28 18.21
CA LYS A 168 15.84 19.94 16.96
C LYS A 168 16.89 19.14 16.18
N TRP A 169 17.71 18.32 16.85
CA TRP A 169 18.62 17.35 16.21
C TRP A 169 17.92 16.05 15.80
N VAL A 170 16.95 15.56 16.57
CA VAL A 170 16.14 14.36 16.23
C VAL A 170 15.32 14.59 14.96
N VAL A 171 14.68 15.75 14.82
CA VAL A 171 13.95 16.12 13.60
C VAL A 171 14.91 16.45 12.46
N SER A 172 16.02 17.15 12.76
CA SER A 172 17.07 17.55 11.82
C SER A 172 16.57 18.38 10.62
N SER A 173 17.47 18.70 9.69
CA SER A 173 17.13 19.32 8.40
C SER A 173 16.41 18.35 7.44
N GLU A 174 16.44 17.04 7.73
CA GLU A 174 15.77 15.98 6.97
C GLU A 174 14.31 15.71 7.36
N LEU A 175 13.83 16.31 8.46
CA LEU A 175 12.45 16.24 8.95
C LEU A 175 11.96 14.84 9.34
N ASP A 176 12.68 14.12 10.21
CA ASP A 176 12.18 12.87 10.79
C ASP A 176 11.17 13.11 11.93
N THR A 177 9.97 13.54 11.55
CA THR A 177 8.84 13.71 12.45
C THR A 177 8.37 12.40 13.10
N ARG A 178 8.73 11.22 12.54
CA ARG A 178 8.38 9.94 13.18
C ARG A 178 9.23 9.69 14.42
N SER A 179 10.52 9.98 14.41
CA SER A 179 11.35 9.83 15.61
C SER A 179 10.94 10.79 16.73
N LEU A 180 10.44 11.99 16.39
CA LEU A 180 9.79 12.91 17.33
C LEU A 180 8.52 12.31 17.96
N GLU A 181 7.62 11.74 17.16
CA GLU A 181 6.40 11.11 17.69
C GLU A 181 6.70 9.82 18.49
N MET A 182 7.73 9.04 18.12
CA MET A 182 8.21 7.90 18.93
C MET A 182 8.75 8.36 20.30
N PHE A 183 9.53 9.45 20.35
CA PHE A 183 9.98 10.06 21.61
C PHE A 183 8.78 10.48 22.48
N SER A 184 7.72 11.01 21.86
CA SER A 184 6.49 11.41 22.54
C SER A 184 5.73 10.25 23.21
N GLN A 185 5.99 8.99 22.84
CA GLN A 185 5.33 7.81 23.40
C GLN A 185 6.01 7.28 24.68
N VAL A 186 7.18 7.78 25.05
CA VAL A 186 7.99 7.25 26.16
C VAL A 186 7.43 7.65 27.53
N CYS A 187 7.07 8.93 27.70
CA CYS A 187 6.50 9.45 28.96
C CYS A 187 5.73 10.75 28.73
N HIS A 188 4.96 11.18 29.73
CA HIS A 188 4.11 12.38 29.67
C HIS A 188 4.89 13.69 29.44
N GLY A 189 6.04 13.91 30.08
CA GLY A 189 6.84 15.11 29.80
C GLY A 189 7.42 15.11 28.38
N PHE A 190 7.87 13.96 27.87
CA PHE A 190 8.34 13.85 26.48
C PHE A 190 7.20 14.02 25.46
N TYR A 191 5.99 13.57 25.81
CA TYR A 191 4.77 13.82 25.05
C TYR A 191 4.48 15.32 24.89
N LEU A 192 4.70 16.12 25.95
CA LEU A 192 4.58 17.58 25.94
C LEU A 192 5.72 18.26 25.17
N CYS A 193 6.99 17.91 25.43
CA CYS A 193 8.13 18.48 24.69
C CYS A 193 8.02 18.24 23.17
N ALA A 194 7.53 17.07 22.75
CA ALA A 194 7.30 16.76 21.34
C ALA A 194 6.12 17.54 20.71
N ARG A 195 5.31 18.24 21.51
CA ARG A 195 4.18 19.08 21.08
C ARG A 195 4.48 20.58 21.16
N ASP A 196 5.73 20.95 21.43
CA ASP A 196 6.17 22.34 21.44
C ASP A 196 5.86 23.08 20.13
N GLU A 197 5.26 24.26 20.26
CA GLU A 197 4.72 25.03 19.15
C GLU A 197 5.85 25.68 18.32
N GLU A 198 7.04 25.93 18.89
CA GLU A 198 8.20 26.38 18.09
C GLU A 198 8.77 25.26 17.22
N LEU A 199 8.90 24.04 17.76
CA LEU A 199 9.38 22.89 17.00
C LEU A 199 8.50 22.61 15.78
N TRP A 200 7.18 22.58 15.96
CA TRP A 200 6.23 22.40 14.86
C TRP A 200 6.19 23.60 13.91
N LYS A 201 6.40 24.83 14.39
CA LYS A 201 6.59 26.01 13.53
C LYS A 201 7.77 25.83 12.59
N LEU A 202 8.92 25.40 13.09
CA LEU A 202 10.13 25.18 12.28
C LEU A 202 9.91 24.07 11.23
N ILE A 203 9.29 22.94 11.62
CA ILE A 203 8.88 21.88 10.69
C ILE A 203 8.01 22.43 9.56
N CYS A 204 6.95 23.18 9.89
CA CYS A 204 6.04 23.76 8.89
C CYS A 204 6.76 24.74 7.94
N HIS A 205 7.64 25.59 8.47
CA HIS A 205 8.41 26.53 7.65
C HIS A 205 9.43 25.81 6.75
N LYS A 206 10.02 24.69 7.20
CA LYS A 206 10.91 23.89 6.37
C LYS A 206 10.19 23.22 5.19
N ILE A 207 8.98 22.71 5.42
CA ILE A 207 8.17 21.99 4.41
C ILE A 207 7.62 22.94 3.34
N TRP A 208 7.04 24.07 3.74
CA TRP A 208 6.30 24.95 2.84
C TRP A 208 6.98 26.30 2.55
N GLY A 209 8.07 26.62 3.25
CA GLY A 209 8.83 27.85 3.06
C GLY A 209 7.96 29.11 3.18
N GLN A 210 8.11 30.01 2.21
CA GLN A 210 7.31 31.23 2.10
C GLN A 210 5.79 30.95 1.94
N ASN A 211 5.42 29.77 1.44
CA ASN A 211 4.03 29.33 1.27
C ASN A 211 3.47 28.60 2.51
N CYS A 212 4.01 28.87 3.71
CA CYS A 212 3.53 28.31 4.97
C CYS A 212 2.04 28.65 5.23
N GLY A 213 1.58 29.85 4.87
CA GLY A 213 0.18 30.23 4.99
C GLY A 213 -0.24 30.64 6.41
N LYS A 214 -1.54 30.64 6.70
CA LYS A 214 -2.10 31.27 7.92
C LYS A 214 -2.47 30.23 8.98
N LEU A 215 -1.71 30.22 10.09
CA LEU A 215 -1.92 29.38 11.28
C LEU A 215 -3.37 29.38 11.78
N LYS A 216 -4.05 30.54 11.75
CA LYS A 216 -5.44 30.73 12.22
C LYS A 216 -6.46 29.75 11.61
N LYS A 217 -6.18 29.15 10.44
CA LYS A 217 -7.07 28.13 9.82
C LYS A 217 -7.02 26.78 10.56
N TYR A 218 -5.91 26.46 11.22
CA TYR A 218 -5.62 25.13 11.78
C TYR A 218 -5.51 25.11 13.32
N GLY A 219 -5.49 26.27 13.97
CA GLY A 219 -5.32 26.40 15.42
C GLY A 219 -3.84 26.42 15.82
N CYS A 220 -3.14 25.29 15.65
CA CYS A 220 -1.72 25.11 16.01
C CYS A 220 -0.87 24.54 14.86
N TRP A 221 0.46 24.69 14.94
CA TRP A 221 1.36 24.23 13.87
C TRP A 221 1.32 22.71 13.68
N ARG A 222 1.14 21.92 14.75
CA ARG A 222 1.03 20.45 14.63
C ARG A 222 -0.24 20.02 13.88
N LYS A 223 -1.39 20.63 14.16
CA LYS A 223 -2.65 20.34 13.43
C LYS A 223 -2.52 20.78 11.97
N MET A 224 -1.83 21.89 11.72
CA MET A 224 -1.46 22.30 10.35
C MET A 224 -0.54 21.31 9.64
N TYR A 225 0.45 20.73 10.32
CA TYR A 225 1.29 19.66 9.76
C TYR A 225 0.45 18.45 9.31
N ILE A 226 -0.44 17.97 10.18
CA ILE A 226 -1.26 16.78 9.93
C ILE A 226 -2.29 17.01 8.82
N ASP A 227 -3.04 18.11 8.88
CA ASP A 227 -4.21 18.32 8.02
C ASP A 227 -3.86 18.91 6.65
N ARG A 228 -2.66 19.49 6.47
CA ARG A 228 -2.24 20.09 5.19
C ARG A 228 -1.39 19.13 4.35
N PRO A 229 -1.71 18.94 3.05
CA PRO A 229 -0.90 18.17 2.12
C PRO A 229 0.57 18.57 2.09
N HIS A 230 1.44 17.56 2.27
CA HIS A 230 2.89 17.68 2.22
C HIS A 230 3.56 16.37 1.82
N VAL A 231 4.85 16.44 1.50
CA VAL A 231 5.67 15.28 1.11
C VAL A 231 6.28 14.61 2.33
N LEU A 232 6.32 13.27 2.34
CA LEU A 232 7.01 12.48 3.36
C LEU A 232 8.49 12.23 2.97
N PHE A 233 9.40 12.43 3.91
CA PHE A 233 10.86 12.44 3.66
C PHE A 233 11.62 11.21 4.18
N ASN A 234 11.10 10.54 5.21
CA ASN A 234 11.74 9.39 5.88
C ASN A 234 11.54 8.04 5.14
N GLY A 235 11.57 8.08 3.81
CA GLY A 235 11.31 6.93 2.95
C GLY A 235 11.33 7.26 1.46
N CYS A 236 10.68 6.41 0.67
CA CYS A 236 10.62 6.53 -0.78
C CYS A 236 9.22 6.19 -1.27
N TYR A 237 8.73 6.94 -2.25
CA TYR A 237 7.50 6.59 -2.97
C TYR A 237 7.84 5.58 -4.06
N ILE A 238 7.14 4.44 -4.07
CA ILE A 238 7.41 3.29 -4.94
C ILE A 238 6.15 2.96 -5.72
N SER A 239 6.27 2.77 -7.03
CA SER A 239 5.21 2.25 -7.89
C SER A 239 5.72 1.01 -8.61
N LYS A 240 4.96 -0.09 -8.55
CA LYS A 240 5.24 -1.33 -9.28
C LYS A 240 4.41 -1.33 -10.56
N SER A 241 5.09 -1.43 -11.70
CA SER A 241 4.46 -1.57 -13.01
C SER A 241 4.81 -2.94 -13.60
N THR A 242 3.85 -3.55 -14.29
CA THR A 242 4.01 -4.88 -14.88
C THR A 242 3.43 -4.88 -16.29
N TYR A 243 4.18 -5.40 -17.26
CA TYR A 243 3.71 -5.55 -18.63
C TYR A 243 4.12 -6.90 -19.21
N TYR A 244 3.36 -7.36 -20.19
CA TYR A 244 3.61 -8.61 -20.90
C TYR A 244 4.25 -8.28 -22.25
N ARG A 245 5.36 -8.95 -22.58
CA ARG A 245 5.98 -8.88 -23.92
C ARG A 245 6.11 -10.27 -24.52
N THR A 246 5.92 -10.39 -25.83
CA THR A 246 6.25 -11.63 -26.55
C THR A 246 7.74 -11.89 -26.50
N GLY A 247 8.14 -13.11 -26.15
CA GLY A 247 9.51 -13.58 -26.30
C GLY A 247 9.82 -13.95 -27.75
N GLU A 248 11.06 -14.37 -27.99
CA GLU A 248 11.48 -14.88 -29.28
C GLU A 248 10.74 -16.19 -29.61
N LYS A 249 10.27 -16.32 -30.86
CA LYS A 249 9.56 -17.52 -31.31
C LYS A 249 10.57 -18.65 -31.53
N SER A 250 10.25 -19.87 -31.12
CA SER A 250 11.02 -21.04 -31.56
C SER A 250 11.02 -21.15 -33.09
N LEU A 251 12.11 -21.66 -33.67
CA LEU A 251 12.19 -21.94 -35.11
C LEU A 251 11.02 -22.80 -35.60
N ASP A 252 10.55 -23.74 -34.77
CA ASP A 252 9.42 -24.63 -35.08
C ASP A 252 8.04 -23.94 -35.05
N GLY A 253 7.96 -22.65 -34.69
CA GLY A 253 6.72 -21.84 -34.71
C GLY A 253 5.64 -22.17 -33.66
N PHE A 254 5.69 -23.36 -33.05
CA PHE A 254 4.74 -23.82 -32.02
C PHE A 254 4.93 -23.15 -30.66
N TYR A 255 6.17 -22.87 -30.23
CA TYR A 255 6.43 -22.25 -28.94
C TYR A 255 6.49 -20.73 -29.06
N ARG A 256 5.55 -20.05 -28.39
CA ARG A 256 5.41 -18.59 -28.34
C ARG A 256 5.45 -18.13 -26.87
N PRO A 257 6.64 -17.98 -26.27
CA PRO A 257 6.75 -17.56 -24.89
C PRO A 257 6.24 -16.13 -24.70
N TYR A 258 5.64 -15.86 -23.54
CA TYR A 258 5.36 -14.52 -23.07
C TYR A 258 6.19 -14.27 -21.81
N HIS A 259 6.86 -13.11 -21.75
CA HIS A 259 7.59 -12.67 -20.58
C HIS A 259 6.75 -11.65 -19.81
N VAL A 260 6.53 -11.92 -18.53
CA VAL A 260 6.08 -10.92 -17.57
C VAL A 260 7.30 -10.09 -17.19
N VAL A 261 7.26 -8.78 -17.43
CA VAL A 261 8.32 -7.86 -17.03
C VAL A 261 7.76 -6.95 -15.94
N GLU A 262 8.28 -7.13 -14.74
CA GLU A 262 8.02 -6.27 -13.59
C GLU A 262 9.15 -5.25 -13.46
N TYR A 263 8.80 -4.01 -13.11
CA TYR A 263 9.77 -3.00 -12.72
C TYR A 263 9.17 -2.03 -11.71
N TYR A 264 10.05 -1.38 -10.97
CA TYR A 264 9.73 -0.42 -9.93
C TYR A 264 10.20 0.97 -10.35
N ARG A 265 9.34 1.96 -10.15
CA ARG A 265 9.72 3.37 -10.20
C ARG A 265 9.81 3.88 -8.76
N PHE A 266 10.93 4.51 -8.44
CA PHE A 266 11.24 5.04 -7.12
C PHE A 266 11.37 6.56 -7.22
N ILE A 267 10.71 7.28 -6.31
CA ILE A 267 10.86 8.72 -6.12
C ILE A 267 11.24 8.99 -4.66
N ARG A 268 12.39 9.62 -4.45
CA ARG A 268 12.76 10.22 -3.16
C ARG A 268 12.79 11.73 -3.31
N MET A 269 12.18 12.42 -2.35
CA MET A 269 12.24 13.87 -2.22
C MET A 269 12.96 14.23 -0.91
N TYR A 270 13.51 15.43 -0.85
CA TYR A 270 14.23 15.96 0.30
C TYR A 270 13.68 17.34 0.69
N PRO A 271 13.73 17.76 1.98
CA PRO A 271 13.17 19.04 2.43
C PRO A 271 13.78 20.30 1.81
N ASP A 272 14.94 20.20 1.17
CA ASP A 272 15.57 21.29 0.41
C ASP A 272 15.05 21.42 -1.04
N GLY A 273 13.99 20.69 -1.39
CA GLY A 273 13.41 20.73 -2.73
C GLY A 273 14.16 19.88 -3.75
N VAL A 274 15.11 19.02 -3.34
CA VAL A 274 15.76 18.07 -4.25
C VAL A 274 14.88 16.84 -4.47
N ILE A 275 14.78 16.37 -5.71
CA ILE A 275 14.10 15.13 -6.09
C ILE A 275 15.05 14.19 -6.83
N LEU A 276 14.93 12.91 -6.52
CA LEU A 276 15.59 11.78 -7.18
C LEU A 276 14.51 10.84 -7.73
N MET A 277 14.60 10.49 -9.02
CA MET A 277 13.75 9.48 -9.63
C MET A 277 14.60 8.42 -10.35
N THR A 278 14.31 7.14 -10.12
CA THR A 278 14.92 6.04 -10.87
C THR A 278 13.89 4.95 -11.19
N CYS A 279 14.16 4.19 -12.25
CA CYS A 279 13.38 3.02 -12.63
C CYS A 279 14.32 1.80 -12.66
N SER A 280 13.99 0.73 -11.97
CA SER A 280 14.79 -0.50 -11.96
C SER A 280 13.89 -1.76 -11.94
N PRO A 281 14.26 -2.85 -12.63
CA PRO A 281 13.66 -4.17 -12.40
C PRO A 281 14.11 -4.81 -11.08
N ASP A 282 15.18 -4.30 -10.45
CA ASP A 282 15.70 -4.81 -9.17
C ASP A 282 14.68 -4.66 -8.02
N ASP A 283 14.74 -5.59 -7.06
CA ASP A 283 14.02 -5.50 -5.80
C ASP A 283 14.33 -4.18 -5.05
N PRO A 284 13.31 -3.51 -4.46
CA PRO A 284 13.49 -2.33 -3.62
C PRO A 284 14.66 -2.41 -2.62
N GLN A 285 14.92 -3.55 -1.99
CA GLN A 285 16.03 -3.72 -1.03
C GLN A 285 17.40 -3.44 -1.66
N MET A 286 17.59 -3.72 -2.96
CA MET A 286 18.84 -3.45 -3.67
C MET A 286 18.94 -2.00 -4.20
N VAL A 287 17.82 -1.30 -4.36
CA VAL A 287 17.76 0.05 -4.95
C VAL A 287 17.74 1.14 -3.88
N LEU A 288 16.97 0.94 -2.80
CA LEU A 288 16.77 1.96 -1.76
C LEU A 288 18.08 2.43 -1.09
N PRO A 289 19.07 1.58 -0.76
CA PRO A 289 20.36 2.06 -0.24
C PRO A 289 21.08 3.00 -1.22
N LYS A 290 20.92 2.78 -2.53
CA LYS A 290 21.48 3.63 -3.59
C LYS A 290 20.74 4.98 -3.72
N LEU A 291 19.60 5.15 -3.07
CA LEU A 291 18.86 6.41 -2.97
C LEU A 291 19.06 7.13 -1.62
N ARG A 292 20.03 6.70 -0.79
CA ARG A 292 20.31 7.33 0.51
C ARG A 292 20.88 8.75 0.36
N TYR A 293 21.78 8.99 -0.59
CA TYR A 293 22.52 10.25 -0.70
C TYR A 293 22.20 11.02 -1.99
N LYS A 294 22.15 12.35 -1.89
CA LYS A 294 21.88 13.29 -3.01
C LYS A 294 22.97 13.24 -4.09
N SER A 295 24.18 12.80 -3.75
CA SER A 295 25.29 12.55 -4.68
C SER A 295 25.45 11.05 -4.85
N ASN A 296 24.81 10.48 -5.87
CA ASN A 296 25.06 9.10 -6.25
C ASN A 296 25.11 8.89 -7.77
N ASN A 297 26.01 8.01 -8.19
CA ASN A 297 26.30 7.66 -9.57
C ASN A 297 25.49 6.43 -9.99
N VAL A 298 24.20 6.40 -9.65
CA VAL A 298 23.29 5.34 -10.09
C VAL A 298 22.98 5.54 -11.57
N THR A 299 23.32 4.55 -12.40
CA THR A 299 23.06 4.57 -13.84
C THR A 299 21.58 4.80 -14.11
N GLY A 300 21.26 5.87 -14.84
CA GLY A 300 19.86 6.21 -15.18
C GLY A 300 19.10 7.01 -14.11
N LEU A 301 19.75 7.37 -13.00
CA LEU A 301 19.16 8.28 -12.01
C LEU A 301 18.85 9.63 -12.63
N LEU A 302 17.61 10.07 -12.47
CA LEU A 302 17.18 11.42 -12.74
C LEU A 302 17.25 12.22 -11.44
N LYS A 303 17.83 13.41 -11.51
CA LYS A 303 18.00 14.32 -10.38
C LYS A 303 17.57 15.71 -10.79
N GLY A 304 16.94 16.43 -9.87
CA GLY A 304 16.66 17.85 -10.05
C GLY A 304 15.92 18.42 -8.85
N HIS A 305 15.00 19.33 -9.11
CA HIS A 305 14.30 20.08 -8.09
C HIS A 305 12.78 19.99 -8.25
N TYR A 306 12.07 20.06 -7.12
CA TYR A 306 10.61 20.08 -7.08
C TYR A 306 10.10 21.25 -6.24
N ARG A 307 8.83 21.61 -6.48
CA ARG A 307 8.08 22.59 -5.70
C ARG A 307 6.70 22.05 -5.39
N LEU A 308 6.25 22.23 -4.15
CA LEU A 308 4.89 21.89 -3.72
C LEU A 308 4.01 23.14 -3.70
N THR A 309 2.89 23.09 -4.43
CA THR A 309 1.89 24.16 -4.51
C THR A 309 0.51 23.58 -4.23
N GLY A 310 -0.06 23.90 -3.07
CA GLY A 310 -1.26 23.21 -2.59
C GLY A 310 -0.97 21.74 -2.30
N ASN A 311 -1.64 20.82 -3.01
CA ASN A 311 -1.35 19.39 -3.05
C ASN A 311 -0.57 18.95 -4.30
N LYS A 312 -0.29 19.86 -5.25
CA LYS A 312 0.40 19.54 -6.51
C LYS A 312 1.90 19.74 -6.39
N ILE A 313 2.67 18.72 -6.73
CA ILE A 313 4.12 18.75 -6.87
C ILE A 313 4.45 18.99 -8.35
N THR A 314 5.28 19.97 -8.64
CA THR A 314 5.91 20.17 -9.96
C THR A 314 7.41 19.94 -9.84
N ALA A 315 7.97 19.09 -10.69
CA ALA A 315 9.37 18.69 -10.64
C ALA A 315 10.04 18.80 -12.01
N GLU A 316 11.26 19.31 -12.03
CA GLU A 316 12.14 19.38 -13.19
C GLU A 316 13.40 18.56 -12.87
N MET A 317 13.75 17.61 -13.74
CA MET A 317 14.86 16.69 -13.52
C MET A 317 15.68 16.50 -14.80
N THR A 318 16.98 16.26 -14.65
CA THR A 318 17.87 15.85 -15.73
C THR A 318 18.56 14.53 -15.37
N ARG A 319 19.11 13.83 -16.35
CA ARG A 319 19.86 12.59 -16.09
C ARG A 319 21.19 12.93 -15.42
N SER A 320 21.47 12.31 -14.27
CA SER A 320 22.75 12.46 -13.58
C SER A 320 23.88 12.05 -14.51
N LYS A 321 24.83 12.98 -14.76
CA LYS A 321 26.03 12.71 -15.57
C LYS A 321 26.96 11.83 -14.74
N THR A 322 26.92 10.52 -14.96
CA THR A 322 27.88 9.58 -14.37
C THR A 322 29.26 9.92 -14.90
N ASN A 323 30.15 10.37 -14.01
CA ASN A 323 31.57 10.50 -14.33
C ASN A 323 32.13 9.08 -14.56
N GLU A 324 32.14 8.64 -15.81
CA GLU A 324 32.89 7.47 -16.24
C GLU A 324 34.38 7.79 -16.14
N THR A 325 34.94 7.71 -14.94
CA THR A 325 36.39 7.59 -14.71
C THR A 325 36.85 6.20 -15.14
N GLY A 326 36.66 5.89 -16.42
CA GLY A 326 37.12 4.66 -17.04
C GLY A 326 38.64 4.59 -16.95
N TYR A 327 39.15 3.70 -16.10
CA TYR A 327 40.57 3.37 -15.98
C TYR A 327 41.13 2.61 -17.20
N TYR A 328 40.56 2.84 -18.39
CA TYR A 328 41.04 2.34 -19.67
C TYR A 328 42.19 3.20 -20.17
N LYS A 329 43.36 3.03 -19.54
CA LYS A 329 44.64 3.28 -20.21
C LYS A 329 44.74 2.34 -21.42
N TYR A 330 44.21 2.72 -22.59
CA TYR A 330 44.81 2.49 -23.92
C TYR A 330 43.96 3.06 -25.08
N LYS A 331 44.59 4.01 -25.79
CA LYS A 331 44.47 4.31 -27.24
C LYS A 331 43.28 5.10 -27.82
N ARG A 332 43.69 5.86 -28.86
CA ARG A 332 42.96 6.57 -29.93
C ARG A 332 42.28 7.88 -29.54
N ARG A 333 42.52 8.90 -30.39
CA ARG A 333 41.78 10.16 -30.42
C ARG A 333 40.30 9.85 -30.51
N GLN A 334 39.54 10.01 -29.43
CA GLN A 334 38.10 10.12 -29.57
C GLN A 334 37.79 11.41 -30.31
N VAL A 335 37.02 11.28 -31.39
CA VAL A 335 36.29 12.42 -31.95
C VAL A 335 35.30 12.85 -30.88
N ASN A 336 35.41 14.10 -30.40
CA ASN A 336 34.44 14.65 -29.45
C ASN A 336 33.06 14.65 -30.11
N ASN A 337 32.23 13.66 -29.77
CA ASN A 337 30.84 13.58 -30.19
C ASN A 337 30.04 14.73 -29.55
N HIS A 338 30.07 15.90 -30.22
CA HIS A 338 29.38 17.13 -29.81
C HIS A 338 27.84 17.04 -29.85
N ASN A 339 27.28 15.88 -30.18
CA ASN A 339 25.84 15.63 -30.15
C ASN A 339 25.37 15.19 -28.75
N GLN A 340 25.75 15.94 -27.71
CA GLN A 340 25.16 15.75 -26.38
C GLN A 340 23.74 16.35 -26.41
N ILE A 341 22.75 15.48 -26.58
CA ILE A 341 21.33 15.85 -26.46
C ILE A 341 21.04 15.98 -24.97
N ASP A 342 20.82 17.20 -24.49
CA ASP A 342 20.36 17.41 -23.13
C ASP A 342 18.86 17.12 -23.06
N VAL A 343 18.46 16.36 -22.04
CA VAL A 343 17.08 15.88 -21.86
C VAL A 343 16.61 16.26 -20.46
N THR A 344 15.53 17.04 -20.43
CA THR A 344 14.86 17.50 -19.22
C THR A 344 13.51 16.80 -19.09
N TYR A 345 13.21 16.34 -17.89
CA TYR A 345 12.01 15.61 -17.53
C TYR A 345 11.16 16.47 -16.60
N PHE A 346 9.97 16.84 -17.04
CA PHE A 346 8.99 17.57 -16.23
C PHE A 346 7.93 16.59 -15.72
N VAL A 347 7.78 16.51 -14.40
CA VAL A 347 6.84 15.60 -13.73
C VAL A 347 5.93 16.41 -12.84
N GLU A 348 4.62 16.17 -12.97
CA GLU A 348 3.62 16.71 -12.06
C GLU A 348 2.91 15.57 -11.33
N LEU A 349 2.90 15.64 -10.00
CA LEU A 349 2.29 14.66 -9.11
C LEU A 349 1.28 15.34 -8.19
N GLU A 350 0.28 14.59 -7.73
CA GLU A 350 -0.70 15.05 -6.74
C GLU A 350 -0.56 14.25 -5.44
N VAL A 351 -0.44 14.95 -4.32
CA VAL A 351 -0.30 14.38 -2.97
C VAL A 351 -1.67 14.03 -2.41
N ASN A 352 -1.93 12.73 -2.27
CA ASN A 352 -3.17 12.19 -1.72
C ASN A 352 -2.89 11.30 -0.49
N SER A 353 -3.90 11.18 0.36
CA SER A 353 -3.94 10.22 1.48
C SER A 353 -4.70 8.97 1.04
N GLY A 354 -4.32 7.78 1.53
CA GLY A 354 -5.04 6.55 1.19
C GLY A 354 -4.70 5.34 2.08
N GLY A 355 -5.66 4.43 2.19
CA GLY A 355 -5.62 3.38 3.19
C GLY A 355 -5.63 3.99 4.60
N LYS A 356 -4.66 3.64 5.43
CA LYS A 356 -4.47 4.21 6.78
C LYS A 356 -3.42 5.33 6.85
N GLY A 357 -2.81 5.70 5.72
CA GLY A 357 -1.74 6.70 5.68
C GLY A 357 -2.24 8.08 5.28
N ILE A 358 -1.58 9.12 5.82
CA ILE A 358 -1.80 10.52 5.46
C ILE A 358 -0.68 10.93 4.49
N HIS A 359 -1.03 11.56 3.36
CA HIS A 359 -0.10 12.06 2.32
C HIS A 359 0.88 11.00 1.77
N ASN A 360 0.48 9.73 1.84
CA ASN A 360 1.28 8.55 1.53
C ASN A 360 1.16 8.08 0.07
N ILE A 361 0.39 8.76 -0.77
CA ILE A 361 0.20 8.39 -2.19
C ILE A 361 0.51 9.59 -3.09
N LEU A 362 1.26 9.35 -4.16
CA LEU A 362 1.44 10.32 -5.25
C LEU A 362 0.78 9.80 -6.53
N ASN A 363 -0.18 10.56 -7.05
CA ASN A 363 -0.83 10.28 -8.32
C ASN A 363 -0.14 11.03 -9.46
N TRP A 364 -0.04 10.40 -10.63
CA TRP A 364 0.50 11.04 -11.83
C TRP A 364 -0.51 12.02 -12.43
N SER A 365 -0.10 13.28 -12.60
CA SER A 365 -0.93 14.35 -13.20
C SER A 365 -0.42 14.74 -14.58
N LYS A 366 0.90 14.90 -14.75
CA LYS A 366 1.56 15.11 -16.03
C LYS A 366 2.97 14.51 -16.03
N TYR A 367 3.43 14.02 -17.18
CA TYR A 367 4.83 13.70 -17.41
C TYR A 367 5.19 14.14 -18.83
N SER A 368 6.23 14.95 -18.97
CA SER A 368 6.73 15.36 -20.28
C SER A 368 8.25 15.38 -20.34
N ILE A 369 8.77 15.26 -21.55
CA ILE A 369 10.20 15.13 -21.85
C ILE A 369 10.54 16.21 -22.88
N ALA A 370 11.34 17.18 -22.47
CA ALA A 370 11.93 18.18 -23.33
C ALA A 370 13.32 17.72 -23.79
N THR A 371 13.57 17.82 -25.09
CA THR A 371 14.87 17.49 -25.69
C THR A 371 15.47 18.72 -26.35
N ILE A 372 16.66 19.11 -25.93
CA ILE A 372 17.41 20.24 -26.46
C ILE A 372 18.57 19.69 -27.28
N ARG A 373 18.57 20.02 -28.58
CA ARG A 373 19.72 19.79 -29.48
C ARG A 373 20.45 21.12 -29.66
N SER A 374 21.77 21.08 -29.85
CA SER A 374 22.71 22.20 -29.87
C SER A 374 22.46 23.23 -31.00
N GLY A 375 21.34 23.95 -30.92
CA GLY A 375 20.80 24.85 -31.94
C GLY A 375 19.38 25.35 -31.62
N ASN A 376 19.06 25.51 -30.32
CA ASN A 376 17.84 26.12 -29.76
C ASN A 376 16.48 25.50 -30.14
N LYS A 377 16.42 24.34 -30.83
CA LYS A 377 15.16 23.63 -31.06
C LYS A 377 14.84 22.68 -29.90
N GLU A 378 14.05 23.19 -28.96
CA GLU A 378 13.38 22.37 -27.95
C GLU A 378 12.22 21.58 -28.58
N ASN A 379 12.21 20.27 -28.41
CA ASN A 379 11.04 19.45 -28.69
C ASN A 379 10.52 18.88 -27.37
N VAL A 380 9.32 19.30 -26.97
CA VAL A 380 8.60 18.77 -25.81
C VAL A 380 7.68 17.65 -26.28
N SER A 381 7.74 16.51 -25.60
CA SER A 381 6.85 15.37 -25.80
C SER A 381 6.13 15.06 -24.50
N ASP A 382 4.81 15.12 -24.49
CA ASP A 382 4.00 14.68 -23.36
C ASP A 382 3.88 13.14 -23.40
N VAL A 383 3.92 12.50 -22.24
CA VAL A 383 3.87 11.04 -22.08
C VAL A 383 2.48 10.61 -21.67
N ASP A 384 1.89 9.64 -22.37
CA ASP A 384 0.56 9.12 -22.06
C ASP A 384 0.52 8.39 -20.71
N LEU A 385 -0.12 9.05 -19.74
CA LEU A 385 -0.29 8.54 -18.37
C LEU A 385 -1.45 7.54 -18.28
N ASN A 386 -1.21 6.32 -18.76
CA ASN A 386 -2.15 5.22 -18.53
C ASN A 386 -1.95 4.58 -17.13
N LYS A 387 -3.05 4.09 -16.52
CA LYS A 387 -3.04 3.54 -15.15
C LYS A 387 -2.22 2.25 -14.99
N GLN A 388 -1.84 1.57 -16.08
CA GLN A 388 -1.08 0.31 -16.04
C GLN A 388 0.44 0.56 -16.01
N SER A 389 0.94 1.57 -16.73
CA SER A 389 2.37 1.93 -16.76
C SER A 389 2.75 3.00 -15.73
N PHE A 390 1.78 3.84 -15.34
CA PHE A 390 1.89 4.86 -14.29
C PHE A 390 0.84 4.67 -13.18
N PRO A 391 0.84 3.53 -12.45
CA PRO A 391 0.01 3.40 -11.26
C PRO A 391 0.51 4.34 -10.14
N PRO A 392 -0.36 4.67 -9.16
CA PRO A 392 -0.01 5.54 -8.04
C PRO A 392 1.26 5.09 -7.31
N MET A 393 2.09 6.04 -6.90
CA MET A 393 3.29 5.76 -6.10
C MET A 393 2.90 5.71 -4.63
N ILE A 394 3.16 4.59 -3.95
CA ILE A 394 2.84 4.40 -2.53
C ILE A 394 4.10 4.64 -1.70
N PHE A 395 3.99 5.40 -0.62
CA PHE A 395 5.09 5.66 0.29
C PHE A 395 5.49 4.41 1.09
N SER A 396 6.77 4.07 1.04
CA SER A 396 7.40 3.05 1.87
C SER A 396 8.45 3.70 2.77
N ARG A 397 8.36 3.48 4.09
CA ARG A 397 9.36 3.97 5.05
C ARG A 397 10.70 3.26 4.82
N VAL A 398 11.79 4.01 4.89
CA VAL A 398 13.16 3.45 4.84
C VAL A 398 13.92 3.96 6.05
N LYS A 399 14.10 3.11 7.07
CA LYS A 399 14.75 3.51 8.34
C LYS A 399 16.12 4.16 8.09
N SER A 400 16.93 3.54 7.23
CA SER A 400 18.28 3.97 6.91
C SER A 400 18.43 5.32 6.21
N PHE A 401 17.32 6.00 5.88
CA PHE A 401 17.35 7.36 5.38
C PHE A 401 17.51 8.39 6.50
N CYS A 402 17.11 8.09 7.73
CA CYS A 402 17.13 9.02 8.87
C CYS A 402 18.04 8.56 10.04
N ASP A 403 18.92 7.58 9.81
CA ASP A 403 19.86 7.08 10.85
C ASP A 403 20.88 8.14 11.32
N GLN A 404 21.03 9.26 10.61
CA GLN A 404 22.05 10.27 10.84
C GLN A 404 21.49 11.68 10.63
N SER A 405 21.65 12.54 11.63
CA SER A 405 21.30 13.96 11.55
C SER A 405 22.52 14.78 11.14
N GLU A 406 22.57 15.28 9.90
CA GLU A 406 23.70 16.09 9.42
C GLU A 406 23.67 17.55 9.93
N GLN A 407 22.48 18.09 10.16
CA GLN A 407 22.28 19.49 10.55
C GLN A 407 21.11 19.66 11.53
N LEU A 408 21.19 20.69 12.37
CA LEU A 408 20.11 21.11 13.27
C LEU A 408 18.89 21.60 12.47
N LEU A 409 17.68 21.40 13.00
CA LEU A 409 16.49 22.12 12.55
C LEU A 409 16.57 23.60 12.98
N VAL A 410 16.61 24.50 11.99
CA VAL A 410 16.72 25.97 12.12
C VAL A 410 15.61 26.64 11.30
#